data_AF-A0A378XFF0-F1
#
_entry.id   AF-A0A378XFF0-F1
#
_cell.length_a   1.000
_cell.length_b   1.000
_cell.length_c   1.000
_cell.angle_alpha   90.00
_cell.angle_beta   90.00
_cell.angle_gamma   90.00
#
_symmetry.space_group_name_H-M   'P 1'
#
loop_
_entity.id
_entity.type
_entity.pdbx_description
1 polymer ?
#
loop_
_entity_poly.entity_id
_entity_poly.type
_entity_poly.pdbx_seq_one_letter_code
_entity_poly.pdbx_strand_id
1 'polypeptide(L)'
;MSRKDHIDKRLVLVHRLGHRYYPFKKLFRRSGQFGFPVSPKGRRERNGDALYLQRLEDVIPLFCFEGYSLNTTTDTQPTSAGEKVAEYSLSGTAIIGYEISKDLADLVEHADVQPLKIF
;
A
#
# COMPACT_ATOMS: atom_id res chain seq x y z
N MET A 1 -4.82 -0.09 -19.81
CA MET A 1 -5.09 0.25 -18.40
C MET A 1 -3.80 0.76 -17.78
N SER A 2 -3.87 1.94 -17.17
CA SER A 2 -2.75 2.58 -16.50
C SER A 2 -2.69 2.13 -15.03
N ARG A 3 -1.54 2.33 -14.36
CA ARG A 3 -1.40 2.08 -12.92
C ARG A 3 -2.46 2.84 -12.09
N LYS A 4 -2.83 4.05 -12.54
CA LYS A 4 -3.75 4.95 -11.84
C LYS A 4 -5.15 4.37 -11.73
N ASP A 5 -5.56 3.60 -12.73
CA ASP A 5 -6.87 2.93 -12.80
C ASP A 5 -7.04 1.90 -11.68
N HIS A 6 -5.96 1.58 -10.96
CA HIS A 6 -5.90 0.55 -9.94
C HIS A 6 -5.38 1.07 -8.58
N ILE A 7 -5.28 2.38 -8.39
CA ILE A 7 -5.01 2.96 -7.08
C ILE A 7 -6.24 2.76 -6.19
N ASP A 8 -6.03 2.25 -4.99
CA ASP A 8 -7.06 2.21 -3.97
C ASP A 8 -6.80 3.31 -2.94
N LYS A 9 -7.71 4.28 -2.88
CA LYS A 9 -7.58 5.46 -2.02
C LYS A 9 -8.09 5.24 -0.60
N ARG A 10 -8.68 4.07 -0.32
CA ARG A 10 -9.22 3.72 0.99
C ARG A 10 -8.14 3.49 2.05
N LEU A 11 -6.89 3.24 1.64
CA LEU A 11 -5.73 3.21 2.52
C LEU A 11 -4.70 4.23 2.02
N VAL A 12 -4.17 5.03 2.93
CA VAL A 12 -3.17 6.05 2.61
C VAL A 12 -1.99 5.95 3.55
N LEU A 13 -0.78 5.87 3.00
CA LEU A 13 0.45 5.90 3.77
C LEU A 13 0.97 7.34 3.81
N VAL A 14 1.20 7.85 5.02
CA VAL A 14 1.69 9.21 5.25
C VAL A 14 3.20 9.17 5.43
N HIS A 15 3.92 9.73 4.46
CA HIS A 15 5.37 9.79 4.49
C HIS A 15 5.84 10.96 5.34
N ARG A 16 6.97 10.83 6.03
CA ARG A 16 7.61 11.89 6.85
C ARG A 16 7.92 13.21 6.13
N LEU A 17 7.82 13.21 4.79
CA LEU A 17 8.05 14.39 3.94
C LEU A 17 6.73 15.06 3.51
N GLY A 18 5.60 14.66 4.11
CA GLY A 18 4.27 15.16 3.78
C GLY A 18 3.64 14.54 2.52
N HIS A 19 4.31 13.59 1.86
CA HIS A 19 3.74 12.89 0.72
C HIS A 19 2.71 11.85 1.15
N ARG A 20 1.64 11.73 0.35
CA ARG A 20 0.62 10.69 0.48
C ARG A 20 0.85 9.62 -0.57
N TYR A 21 0.89 8.38 -0.12
CA TYR A 21 1.10 7.21 -0.95
C TYR A 21 -0.09 6.27 -0.86
N TYR A 22 -0.50 5.74 -1.99
CA TYR A 22 -1.69 4.91 -2.11
C TYR A 22 -1.31 3.53 -2.65
N PRO A 23 -1.80 2.44 -2.05
CA PRO A 23 -1.66 1.11 -2.62
C PRO A 23 -2.26 1.05 -4.02
N PHE A 24 -1.67 0.23 -4.89
CA PHE A 24 -2.21 0.02 -6.23
C PHE A 24 -2.06 -1.43 -6.67
N LYS A 25 -2.99 -1.92 -7.50
CA LYS A 25 -2.85 -3.25 -8.11
C LYS A 25 -1.87 -3.20 -9.28
N LYS A 26 -1.00 -4.20 -9.35
CA LYS A 26 -0.02 -4.41 -10.43
C LYS A 26 -0.38 -5.68 -11.19
N LEU A 27 -0.21 -5.67 -12.50
CA LEU A 27 -0.31 -6.87 -13.33
C LEU A 27 0.87 -7.81 -13.06
N PHE A 28 0.57 -9.03 -12.63
CA PHE A 28 1.55 -10.10 -12.55
C PHE A 28 1.69 -10.78 -13.90
N ARG A 29 2.77 -10.46 -14.63
CA ARG A 29 2.99 -10.90 -16.01
C ARG A 29 2.95 -12.42 -16.20
N ARG A 30 3.35 -13.19 -15.18
CA ARG A 30 3.41 -14.65 -15.26
C ARG A 30 2.04 -15.32 -15.21
N SER A 31 1.11 -14.80 -14.40
CA SER A 31 -0.24 -15.37 -14.28
C SER A 31 -1.31 -14.58 -15.06
N GLY A 32 -0.98 -13.37 -15.52
CA GLY A 32 -1.95 -12.46 -16.13
C GLY A 32 -2.93 -11.81 -15.14
N GLN A 33 -2.78 -12.05 -13.84
CA GLN A 33 -3.69 -11.53 -12.82
C GLN A 33 -3.22 -10.18 -12.29
N PHE A 34 -4.16 -9.33 -11.88
CA PHE A 34 -3.86 -8.08 -11.16
C PHE A 34 -3.97 -8.31 -9.66
N GLY A 35 -3.10 -7.71 -8.86
CA GLY A 35 -3.24 -7.75 -7.40
C GLY A 35 -2.35 -6.71 -6.72
N PHE A 36 -2.62 -6.46 -5.45
CA PHE A 36 -1.76 -5.67 -4.57
C PHE A 36 -0.51 -6.48 -4.22
N PRO A 37 0.68 -6.05 -4.65
CA PRO A 37 1.92 -6.71 -4.29
C PRO A 37 2.26 -6.36 -2.84
N VAL A 38 2.42 -7.38 -2.02
CA VAL A 38 2.84 -7.26 -0.62
C VAL A 38 4.03 -8.16 -0.36
N SER A 39 5.07 -7.61 0.28
CA SER A 39 6.31 -8.32 0.58
C SER A 39 6.49 -8.48 2.09
N PRO A 40 6.93 -9.66 2.56
CA PRO A 40 7.26 -9.85 3.97
C PRO A 40 8.27 -8.83 4.48
N LYS A 41 8.21 -8.53 5.79
CA LYS A 41 9.16 -7.63 6.46
C LYS A 41 10.61 -8.00 6.16
N GLY A 42 11.41 -7.00 5.81
CA GLY A 42 12.85 -7.17 5.51
C GLY A 42 13.14 -7.78 4.14
N ARG A 43 12.11 -8.11 3.34
CA ARG A 43 12.26 -8.48 1.93
C ARG A 43 11.80 -7.32 1.05
N ARG A 44 12.34 -7.27 -0.16
CA ARG A 44 11.84 -6.42 -1.25
C ARG A 44 11.38 -7.32 -2.37
N GLU A 45 10.35 -6.91 -3.09
CA GLU A 45 9.94 -7.63 -4.31
C GLU A 45 11.16 -7.78 -5.24
N ARG A 46 11.52 -9.02 -5.56
CA ARG A 46 12.50 -9.37 -6.59
C ARG A 46 11.90 -10.44 -7.50
N ASN A 47 11.88 -10.15 -8.80
CA ASN A 47 11.39 -11.09 -9.82
C ASN A 47 9.94 -11.57 -9.63
N GLY A 48 9.12 -10.78 -8.93
CA GLY A 48 7.70 -11.09 -8.70
C GLY A 48 7.44 -12.18 -7.66
N ASP A 49 8.25 -12.19 -6.60
CA ASP A 49 8.13 -13.09 -5.44
C ASP A 49 7.21 -12.54 -4.32
N ALA A 50 6.60 -11.36 -4.53
CA ALA A 50 5.61 -10.80 -3.62
C ALA A 50 4.33 -11.67 -3.59
N LEU A 51 3.59 -11.57 -2.49
CA LEU A 51 2.21 -12.06 -2.45
C LEU A 51 1.33 -11.07 -3.23
N TYR A 52 0.45 -11.59 -4.10
CA TYR A 52 -0.44 -10.77 -4.92
C TYR A 52 -1.87 -10.94 -4.44
N LEU A 53 -2.34 -10.00 -3.62
CA LEU A 53 -3.68 -10.06 -3.02
C LEU A 53 -4.70 -9.32 -3.89
N GLN A 54 -5.89 -9.88 -4.04
CA GLN A 54 -6.93 -9.31 -4.89
C GLN A 54 -7.69 -8.15 -4.23
N ARG A 55 -7.76 -8.18 -2.90
CA ARG A 55 -8.58 -7.31 -2.08
C ARG A 55 -7.72 -6.51 -1.14
N LEU A 56 -8.06 -5.24 -0.95
CA LEU A 56 -7.34 -4.38 0.00
C LEU A 56 -7.61 -4.84 1.44
N GLU A 57 -8.78 -5.42 1.67
CA GLU A 57 -9.17 -5.99 2.97
C GLU A 57 -8.22 -7.10 3.43
N ASP A 58 -7.66 -7.89 2.50
CA ASP A 58 -6.68 -8.93 2.80
C ASP A 58 -5.27 -8.35 3.03
N VAL A 59 -5.01 -7.17 2.46
CA VAL A 59 -3.71 -6.48 2.52
C VAL A 59 -3.51 -5.78 3.86
N ILE A 60 -4.58 -5.16 4.38
CA ILE A 60 -4.52 -4.34 5.59
C ILE A 60 -4.01 -5.15 6.80
N PRO A 61 -4.48 -6.38 7.07
CA PRO A 61 -3.98 -7.15 8.19
C PRO A 61 -2.47 -7.44 8.11
N LEU A 62 -1.99 -7.85 6.93
CA LEU A 62 -0.55 -8.12 6.72
C LEU A 62 0.30 -6.86 6.94
N PHE A 63 -0.20 -5.71 6.50
CA PHE A 63 0.51 -4.44 6.63
C PHE A 63 0.51 -3.91 8.07
N CYS A 64 -0.66 -3.90 8.72
CA CYS A 64 -0.86 -3.27 10.03
C CYS A 64 -0.38 -4.14 11.20
N PHE A 65 -0.57 -5.47 11.13
CA PHE A 65 -0.22 -6.38 12.23
C PHE A 65 1.07 -7.15 11.97
N GLU A 66 1.32 -7.58 10.74
CA GLU A 66 2.49 -8.43 10.42
C GLU A 66 3.70 -7.63 9.89
N GLY A 67 3.54 -6.33 9.65
CA GLY A 67 4.61 -5.44 9.23
C GLY A 67 5.11 -5.67 7.80
N TYR A 68 4.26 -6.22 6.93
CA TYR A 68 4.55 -6.36 5.50
C TYR A 68 4.74 -4.99 4.86
N SER A 69 5.40 -4.98 3.69
CA SER A 69 5.55 -3.79 2.85
C SER A 69 4.59 -3.84 1.68
N LEU A 70 4.11 -2.66 1.25
CA LEU A 70 3.16 -2.50 0.15
C LEU A 70 3.77 -1.68 -0.96
N ASN A 71 3.51 -2.08 -2.21
CA ASN A 71 3.75 -1.22 -3.35
C ASN A 71 2.72 -0.09 -3.39
N THR A 72 3.21 1.13 -3.43
CA THR A 72 2.40 2.35 -3.39
C THR A 72 2.86 3.38 -4.42
N THR A 73 1.97 4.32 -4.72
CA THR A 73 2.28 5.43 -5.62
C THR A 73 1.63 6.74 -5.16
N THR A 74 2.17 7.88 -5.58
CA THR A 74 1.54 9.19 -5.38
C THR A 74 0.35 9.36 -6.32
N ASP A 75 -0.65 10.16 -5.97
CA ASP A 75 -1.82 10.43 -6.83
C ASP A 75 -1.63 11.66 -7.76
N THR A 76 -0.61 11.64 -8.61
CA THR A 76 -0.36 12.65 -9.66
C THR A 76 -0.77 12.17 -11.05
N GLN A 77 -0.74 13.02 -12.09
CA GLN A 77 -0.94 12.55 -13.46
C GLN A 77 0.12 11.49 -13.83
N PRO A 78 -0.23 10.50 -14.69
CA PRO A 78 0.73 9.52 -15.19
C PRO A 78 1.93 10.24 -15.80
N THR A 79 3.15 9.83 -15.45
CA THR A 79 4.42 10.36 -15.99
C THR A 79 4.80 11.80 -15.60
N SER A 80 4.05 12.46 -14.70
CA SER A 80 4.48 13.76 -14.17
C SER A 80 5.80 13.65 -13.41
N ALA A 81 6.63 14.70 -13.49
CA ALA A 81 7.77 14.91 -12.60
C ALA A 81 7.25 15.04 -11.15
N GLY A 82 7.16 13.92 -10.45
CA GLY A 82 6.51 13.83 -9.13
C GLY A 82 5.75 12.52 -8.89
N GLU A 83 5.46 11.75 -9.95
CA GLU A 83 5.00 10.37 -9.76
C GLU A 83 6.13 9.57 -9.09
N LYS A 84 5.85 9.05 -7.90
CA LYS A 84 6.76 8.19 -7.15
C LYS A 84 6.11 6.84 -7.02
N VAL A 85 6.90 5.78 -7.22
CA VAL A 85 6.50 4.40 -6.97
C VAL A 85 7.52 3.83 -5.99
N ALA A 86 7.04 3.32 -4.87
CA ALA A 86 7.89 2.80 -3.82
C ALA A 86 7.16 1.74 -2.99
N GLU A 87 7.96 0.89 -2.36
CA GLU A 87 7.53 -0.11 -1.42
C GLU A 87 7.76 0.40 0.01
N TYR A 88 6.72 0.40 0.85
CA TYR A 88 6.77 0.92 2.21
C TYR A 88 6.10 0.00 3.22
N SER A 89 6.63 -0.03 4.45
CA SER A 89 6.02 -0.65 5.63
C SER A 89 5.83 0.38 6.76
N LEU A 90 4.94 0.10 7.70
CA LEU A 90 4.78 0.92 8.92
C LEU A 90 5.97 0.81 9.87
N SER A 91 6.69 -0.31 9.84
CA SER A 91 7.88 -0.50 10.67
C SER A 91 9.14 0.22 10.15
N GLY A 92 9.07 0.83 8.96
CA GLY A 92 10.16 1.60 8.38
C GLY A 92 10.24 3.04 8.91
N THR A 93 11.32 3.76 8.55
CA THR A 93 11.53 5.16 8.98
C THR A 93 10.86 6.19 8.08
N ALA A 94 10.33 5.77 6.94
CA ALA A 94 9.80 6.66 5.90
C ALA A 94 8.33 7.03 6.15
N ILE A 95 7.54 6.08 6.64
CA ILE A 95 6.10 6.25 6.90
C ILE A 95 5.91 6.55 8.38
N ILE A 96 5.21 7.63 8.68
CA ILE A 96 4.95 8.07 10.06
C ILE A 96 3.58 7.63 10.57
N GLY A 97 2.77 7.06 9.68
CA GLY A 97 1.45 6.53 9.99
C GLY A 97 0.63 6.34 8.71
N TYR A 98 -0.64 6.05 8.90
CA TYR A 98 -1.56 5.81 7.80
C TYR A 98 -2.93 6.42 8.09
N GLU A 99 -3.70 6.62 7.03
CA GLU A 99 -5.11 7.01 7.10
C GLU A 99 -5.93 5.93 6.41
N ILE A 100 -7.15 5.72 6.87
CA ILE A 100 -8.00 4.65 6.38
C ILE A 100 -9.44 5.14 6.22
N SER A 101 -10.15 4.62 5.23
CA SER A 101 -11.57 4.92 5.04
C SER A 101 -12.42 4.24 6.12
N LYS A 102 -13.55 4.86 6.45
CA LYS A 102 -14.46 4.40 7.50
C LYS A 102 -14.97 2.97 7.30
N ASP A 103 -15.16 2.53 6.06
CA ASP A 103 -15.62 1.17 5.73
C ASP A 103 -14.58 0.07 6.00
N LEU A 104 -13.32 0.44 6.26
CA LEU A 104 -12.23 -0.49 6.56
C LEU A 104 -11.67 -0.30 7.98
N ALA A 105 -12.28 0.57 8.78
CA ALA A 105 -11.75 0.94 10.09
C ALA A 105 -11.78 -0.22 11.11
N ASP A 106 -12.76 -1.11 10.99
CA ASP A 106 -12.89 -2.33 11.78
C ASP A 106 -11.68 -3.27 11.60
N LEU A 107 -11.07 -3.27 10.42
CA LEU A 107 -9.88 -4.10 10.13
C LEU A 107 -8.65 -3.70 10.94
N VAL A 108 -8.62 -2.49 11.51
CA VAL A 108 -7.46 -1.96 12.26
C VAL A 108 -7.79 -1.57 13.69
N GLU A 109 -8.99 -1.86 14.17
CA GLU A 109 -9.46 -1.45 15.51
C GLU A 109 -8.48 -1.85 16.62
N HIS A 110 -7.87 -3.02 16.50
CA HIS A 110 -6.94 -3.58 17.49
C HIS A 110 -5.46 -3.48 17.07
N ALA A 111 -5.12 -2.71 16.04
CA ALA A 111 -3.73 -2.56 15.61
C ALA A 111 -2.91 -1.76 16.63
N ASP A 112 -1.66 -2.18 16.88
CA ASP A 112 -0.74 -1.46 17.76
C ASP A 112 -0.49 -0.02 17.27
N VAL A 113 -0.44 0.14 15.95
CA VAL A 113 -0.36 1.46 15.30
C VAL A 113 -1.76 1.83 14.82
N GLN A 114 -2.37 2.79 15.51
CA GLN A 114 -3.68 3.33 15.16
C GLN A 114 -3.59 4.29 13.96
N PRO A 115 -4.67 4.41 13.14
CA PRO A 115 -4.68 5.35 12.03
C PRO A 115 -4.59 6.80 12.52
N LEU A 116 -3.87 7.64 11.77
CA LEU A 116 -3.80 9.10 12.01
C LEU A 116 -5.14 9.77 11.74
N LYS A 117 -5.93 9.20 10.82
CA LYS A 117 -7.25 9.68 10.43
C LYS A 117 -8.10 8.53 9.88
N ILE A 118 -9.35 8.46 10.33
CA ILE A 118 -10.42 7.70 9.68
C ILE A 118 -11.26 8.69 8.87
N PHE A 119 -11.50 8.44 7.59
CA PHE A 119 -12.19 9.39 6.68
C PHE A 119 -13.35 8.78 5.89
#